data_AF-A0A256WP95-F1
#
_entry.id   AF-A0A256WP95-F1
#
_cell.length_a   1.000
_cell.length_b   1.000
_cell.length_c   1.000
_cell.angle_alpha   90.00
_cell.angle_beta   90.00
_cell.angle_gamma   90.00
#
_symmetry.space_group_name_H-M   'P 1'
#
loop_
_entity.id
_entity.type
_entity.pdbx_description
1 polymer ?
#
loop_
_entity_poly.entity_id
_entity_poly.type
_entity_poly.pdbx_seq_one_letter_code
_entity_poly.pdbx_strand_id
1 'polypeptide(L)'
;VDYGNSIKTGLGFKVFKLQKSNFPRVEFAPDPEKTEEENIELLKKYIKNKEAQLISAFNKDELITEILIKNGFKLNYTLSKQKQFKKNEILFASDEDKETLICLDVIIADETVEHFKTHTDQKLIVLERALNTTKKWNLKHAMGDKFNAF
;
A
#
# COMPACT_ATOMS: atom_id res chain seq x y z
N VAL A 1 -38.78 -22.48 -24.81
CA VAL A 1 -37.35 -22.44 -24.44
C VAL A 1 -37.18 -21.14 -23.67
N ASP A 2 -37.08 -21.24 -22.36
CA ASP A 2 -37.10 -20.08 -21.47
C ASP A 2 -35.72 -19.42 -21.48
N TYR A 3 -35.61 -18.25 -22.11
CA TYR A 3 -34.40 -17.44 -22.07
C TYR A 3 -34.39 -16.74 -20.71
N GLY A 4 -33.83 -17.43 -19.71
CA GLY A 4 -33.59 -16.92 -18.37
C GLY A 4 -32.72 -15.66 -18.43
N ASN A 5 -33.38 -14.52 -18.56
CA ASN A 5 -32.79 -13.20 -18.52
C ASN A 5 -32.47 -12.92 -17.04
N SER A 6 -31.30 -13.33 -16.56
CA SER A 6 -30.88 -13.00 -15.20
C SER A 6 -30.60 -11.49 -15.17
N ILE A 7 -31.57 -10.71 -14.70
CA ILE A 7 -31.36 -9.32 -14.33
C ILE A 7 -30.29 -9.32 -13.26
N LYS A 8 -29.06 -8.93 -13.59
CA LYS A 8 -28.04 -8.64 -12.57
C LYS A 8 -28.56 -7.45 -11.76
N THR A 9 -29.14 -7.72 -10.60
CA THR A 9 -29.59 -6.70 -9.64
C THR A 9 -28.35 -6.08 -8.96
N GLY A 10 -27.56 -5.33 -9.73
CA GLY A 10 -26.37 -4.60 -9.30
C GLY A 10 -26.69 -3.31 -8.53
N LEU A 11 -27.60 -3.38 -7.56
CA LEU A 11 -28.08 -2.20 -6.80
C LEU A 11 -27.21 -1.85 -5.58
N GLY A 12 -26.05 -2.50 -5.43
CA GLY A 12 -25.12 -2.23 -4.33
C GLY A 12 -24.18 -1.06 -4.65
N PHE A 13 -23.86 -0.25 -3.63
CA PHE A 13 -22.83 0.79 -3.72
C PHE A 13 -21.84 0.65 -2.55
N LYS A 14 -20.59 1.06 -2.78
CA LYS A 14 -19.55 1.11 -1.73
C LYS A 14 -19.66 2.46 -1.01
N VAL A 15 -19.56 2.46 0.31
CA VAL A 15 -19.53 3.68 1.14
C VAL A 15 -18.12 3.88 1.68
N PHE A 16 -17.58 5.08 1.49
CA PHE A 16 -16.27 5.47 2.02
C PHE A 16 -16.43 6.66 2.97
N LYS A 17 -15.53 6.76 3.95
CA LYS A 17 -15.44 7.89 4.88
C LYS A 17 -14.04 8.48 4.82
N LEU A 18 -13.94 9.80 4.94
CA LEU A 18 -12.65 10.46 5.09
C LEU A 18 -12.09 10.19 6.49
N GLN A 19 -10.80 9.92 6.56
CA GLN A 19 -10.06 9.70 7.79
C GLN A 19 -8.65 10.29 7.72
N LYS A 20 -7.92 10.27 8.83
CA LYS A 20 -6.50 10.66 8.82
C LYS A 20 -5.71 9.67 7.96
N SER A 21 -4.77 10.20 7.17
CA SER A 21 -3.93 9.40 6.29
C SER A 21 -3.07 8.40 7.06
N ASN A 22 -2.93 7.18 6.52
CA ASN A 22 -1.97 6.17 6.98
C ASN A 22 -0.51 6.53 6.65
N PHE A 23 -0.31 7.58 5.84
CA PHE A 23 1.00 8.13 5.48
C PHE A 23 1.10 9.60 5.93
N PRO A 24 1.07 9.85 7.24
CA PRO A 24 1.00 11.21 7.76
C PRO A 24 2.34 11.92 7.60
N ARG A 25 2.33 13.16 7.10
CA ARG A 25 3.52 13.99 6.94
C ARG A 25 4.25 14.23 8.26
N VAL A 26 5.55 14.50 8.18
CA VAL A 26 6.32 14.94 9.34
C VAL A 26 5.98 16.40 9.60
N GLU A 27 5.28 16.65 10.69
CA GLU A 27 4.78 17.99 11.07
C GLU A 27 5.29 18.42 12.46
N PHE A 28 6.28 17.70 13.01
CA PHE A 28 6.86 18.08 14.28
C PHE A 28 7.60 19.41 14.14
N ALA A 29 7.24 20.36 14.99
CA ALA A 29 7.96 21.61 15.19
C ALA A 29 8.23 21.77 16.69
N PRO A 30 9.46 22.17 17.09
CA PRO A 30 9.74 22.55 18.47
C PRO A 30 8.84 23.71 18.91
N ASP A 31 8.45 23.70 20.18
CA ASP A 31 7.72 24.77 20.82
C ASP A 31 8.70 25.83 21.34
N PRO A 32 8.65 27.08 20.85
CA PRO A 32 9.60 28.13 21.22
C PRO A 32 9.46 28.57 22.68
N GLU A 33 8.33 28.28 23.33
CA GLU A 33 8.08 28.62 24.73
C GLU A 33 8.57 27.54 25.72
N LYS A 34 9.13 26.43 25.20
CA LYS A 34 9.59 25.28 26.01
C LYS A 34 11.11 25.16 26.04
N THR A 35 11.61 24.52 27.09
CA THR A 35 13.04 24.22 27.17
C THR A 35 13.44 23.17 26.14
N GLU A 36 14.74 23.01 25.95
CA GLU A 36 15.29 21.99 25.05
C GLU A 36 14.90 20.58 25.50
N GLU A 37 14.97 20.30 26.79
CA GLU A 37 14.62 19.00 27.38
C GLU A 37 13.16 18.65 27.13
N GLU A 38 12.25 19.61 27.32
CA GLU A 38 10.82 19.44 27.06
C GLU A 38 10.54 19.18 25.57
N ASN A 39 11.24 19.90 24.68
CA ASN A 39 11.14 19.69 23.24
C ASN A 39 11.66 18.32 22.80
N ILE A 40 12.72 17.82 23.43
CA ILE A 40 13.22 16.46 23.20
C ILE A 40 12.19 15.42 23.64
N GLU A 41 11.52 15.60 24.77
CA GLU A 41 10.44 14.71 25.22
C GLU A 41 9.24 14.71 24.26
N LEU A 42 8.84 15.88 23.76
CA LEU A 42 7.80 16.00 22.75
C LEU A 42 8.16 15.26 21.46
N LEU A 43 9.41 15.39 21.01
CA LEU A 43 9.92 14.67 19.83
C LEU A 43 9.88 13.15 20.05
N LYS A 44 10.35 12.65 21.20
CA LYS A 44 10.30 11.22 21.54
C LYS A 44 8.87 10.69 21.55
N LYS A 45 7.93 11.44 22.13
CA LYS A 45 6.50 11.08 22.14
C LYS A 45 5.92 11.06 20.73
N TYR A 46 6.29 12.05 19.90
CA TYR A 46 5.87 12.13 18.51
C TYR A 46 6.37 10.93 17.69
N ILE A 47 7.66 10.58 17.82
CA ILE A 47 8.26 9.41 17.17
C ILE A 47 7.52 8.13 17.57
N LYS A 48 7.34 7.90 18.88
CA LYS A 48 6.62 6.73 19.39
C LYS A 48 5.20 6.61 18.83
N ASN A 49 4.48 7.73 18.74
CA ASN A 49 3.12 7.76 18.18
C ASN A 49 3.12 7.44 16.67
N LYS A 50 4.12 7.92 15.93
CA LYS A 50 4.28 7.62 14.49
C LYS A 50 4.64 6.15 14.28
N GLU A 51 5.57 5.60 15.06
CA GLU A 51 5.91 4.18 15.05
C GLU A 51 4.71 3.29 15.39
N ALA A 52 3.89 3.68 16.37
CA ALA A 52 2.68 2.94 16.71
C ALA A 52 1.66 2.93 15.56
N GLN A 53 1.47 4.05 14.85
CA GLN A 53 0.61 4.11 13.64
C GLN A 53 1.17 3.23 12.51
N LEU A 54 2.50 3.14 12.38
CA LEU A 54 3.15 2.27 11.40
C LEU A 54 2.89 0.78 11.71
N ILE A 55 2.83 0.40 13.00
CA ILE A 55 2.61 -0.98 13.47
C ILE A 55 1.11 -1.33 13.52
N SER A 56 0.23 -0.37 13.81
CA SER A 56 -1.22 -0.60 13.91
C SER A 56 -1.95 -0.59 12.56
N ALA A 57 -1.27 -0.98 11.47
CA ALA A 57 -1.84 -1.21 10.13
C ALA A 57 -2.83 -2.40 10.09
N PHE A 58 -3.70 -2.51 11.10
CA PHE A 58 -4.73 -3.52 11.28
C PHE A 58 -5.86 -3.41 10.26
N ASN A 59 -5.93 -2.32 9.47
CA ASN A 59 -6.86 -2.23 8.37
C ASN A 59 -6.13 -2.19 7.02
N LYS A 60 -5.69 -3.39 6.60
CA LYS A 60 -5.08 -3.62 5.28
C LYS A 60 -5.95 -3.08 4.14
N ASP A 61 -7.28 -3.17 4.25
CA ASP A 61 -8.20 -2.73 3.21
C ASP A 61 -8.23 -1.20 3.09
N GLU A 62 -8.20 -0.48 4.20
CA GLU A 62 -8.09 0.99 4.21
C GLU A 62 -6.74 1.44 3.62
N LEU A 63 -5.65 0.75 3.96
CA LEU A 63 -4.33 1.05 3.41
C LEU A 63 -4.27 0.82 1.90
N ILE A 64 -4.81 -0.31 1.41
CA ILE A 64 -4.93 -0.59 -0.03
C ILE A 64 -5.76 0.50 -0.70
N THR A 65 -6.90 0.87 -0.13
CA THR A 65 -7.78 1.92 -0.66
C THR A 65 -7.01 3.24 -0.81
N GLU A 66 -6.31 3.67 0.24
CA GLU A 66 -5.54 4.93 0.22
C GLU A 66 -4.40 4.90 -0.82
N ILE A 67 -3.64 3.80 -0.88
CA ILE A 67 -2.57 3.61 -1.88
C ILE A 67 -3.12 3.69 -3.29
N LEU A 68 -4.21 2.96 -3.57
CA LEU A 68 -4.84 2.92 -4.89
C LEU A 68 -5.35 4.30 -5.32
N ILE A 69 -6.06 5.02 -4.45
CA ILE A 69 -6.54 6.38 -4.75
C ILE A 69 -5.36 7.32 -5.01
N LYS A 70 -4.28 7.25 -4.23
CA LYS A 70 -3.07 8.07 -4.45
C LYS A 70 -2.35 7.74 -5.76
N ASN A 71 -2.50 6.53 -6.28
CA ASN A 71 -2.03 6.12 -7.62
C ASN A 71 -3.11 6.33 -8.71
N GLY A 72 -4.20 7.03 -8.35
CA GLY A 72 -5.27 7.47 -9.24
C GLY A 72 -6.22 6.37 -9.68
N PHE A 73 -6.36 5.28 -8.93
CA PHE A 73 -7.42 4.30 -9.16
C PHE A 73 -8.77 4.87 -8.70
N LYS A 74 -9.83 4.48 -9.40
CA LYS A 74 -11.23 4.71 -9.05
C LYS A 74 -11.67 3.75 -7.94
N LEU A 75 -12.66 4.15 -7.15
CA LEU A 75 -13.19 3.38 -6.00
C LEU A 75 -13.92 2.07 -6.38
N ASN A 76 -14.27 1.90 -7.66
CA ASN A 76 -14.84 0.67 -8.21
C ASN A 76 -13.78 -0.41 -8.48
N TYR A 77 -12.52 -0.19 -8.11
CA TYR A 77 -11.48 -1.21 -8.25
C TYR A 77 -11.89 -2.56 -7.64
N THR A 78 -11.33 -3.61 -8.21
CA THR A 78 -11.41 -4.99 -7.74
C THR A 78 -10.05 -5.45 -7.24
N LEU A 79 -10.04 -6.45 -6.35
CA LEU A 79 -8.83 -7.08 -5.84
C LEU A 79 -8.91 -8.58 -6.06
N SER A 80 -7.83 -9.19 -6.55
CA SER A 80 -7.73 -10.64 -6.68
C SER A 80 -6.38 -11.16 -6.16
N LYS A 81 -6.43 -12.14 -5.26
CA LYS A 81 -5.23 -12.73 -4.66
C LYS A 81 -4.48 -13.58 -5.67
N GLN A 82 -3.18 -13.34 -5.78
CA GLN A 82 -2.27 -14.03 -6.67
C GLN A 82 -1.71 -15.28 -5.99
N LYS A 83 -2.36 -16.42 -6.21
CA LYS A 83 -2.09 -17.70 -5.50
C LYS A 83 -0.70 -18.30 -5.81
N GLN A 84 -0.03 -17.85 -6.86
CA GLN A 84 1.33 -18.28 -7.21
C GLN A 84 2.37 -17.85 -6.16
N PHE A 85 2.12 -16.78 -5.41
CA PHE A 85 3.01 -16.33 -4.34
C PHE A 85 2.61 -16.97 -3.01
N LYS A 86 3.49 -17.81 -2.46
CA LYS A 86 3.23 -18.55 -1.21
C LYS A 86 3.78 -17.86 0.03
N LYS A 87 4.92 -17.17 -0.10
CA LYS A 87 5.58 -16.46 1.00
C LYS A 87 5.19 -15.00 1.13
N ASN A 88 4.49 -14.45 0.14
CA ASN A 88 3.98 -13.10 0.17
C ASN A 88 2.53 -13.02 -0.30
N GLU A 89 1.73 -12.16 0.34
CA GLU A 89 0.38 -11.86 -0.10
C GLU A 89 0.38 -10.77 -1.17
N ILE A 90 0.38 -11.21 -2.42
CA ILE A 90 0.27 -10.33 -3.58
C ILE A 90 -1.20 -10.25 -4.01
N LEU A 91 -1.69 -9.02 -4.16
CA LEU A 91 -3.03 -8.72 -4.68
C LEU A 91 -2.89 -8.02 -6.03
N PHE A 92 -3.69 -8.42 -7.00
CA PHE A 92 -3.86 -7.72 -8.26
C PHE A 92 -5.07 -6.79 -8.16
N ALA A 93 -4.84 -5.49 -8.37
CA ALA A 93 -5.85 -4.46 -8.36
C ALA A 93 -6.13 -3.97 -9.78
N SER A 94 -7.41 -3.82 -10.14
CA SER A 94 -7.85 -3.29 -11.44
C SER A 94 -9.13 -2.48 -11.33
N ASP A 95 -9.22 -1.34 -12.03
CA ASP A 95 -10.38 -0.43 -12.07
C ASP A 95 -10.87 -0.10 -13.50
N GLU A 96 -10.68 -1.05 -14.44
CA GLU A 96 -10.94 -0.96 -15.88
C GLU A 96 -9.91 -0.12 -16.66
N ASP A 97 -9.32 0.91 -16.05
CA ASP A 97 -8.33 1.78 -16.69
C ASP A 97 -6.88 1.43 -16.30
N LYS A 98 -6.68 0.97 -15.07
CA LYS A 98 -5.37 0.76 -14.46
C LYS A 98 -5.29 -0.62 -13.84
N GLU A 99 -4.07 -1.15 -13.85
CA GLU A 99 -3.75 -2.41 -13.23
C GLU A 99 -2.44 -2.30 -12.45
N THR A 100 -2.38 -2.93 -11.28
CA THR A 100 -1.14 -3.04 -10.49
C THR A 100 -1.19 -4.24 -9.57
N LEU A 101 -0.02 -4.78 -9.26
CA LEU A 101 0.18 -5.70 -8.14
C LEU A 101 0.51 -4.90 -6.88
N ILE A 102 0.04 -5.37 -5.73
CA ILE A 102 0.28 -4.76 -4.41
C ILE A 102 0.72 -5.83 -3.42
N CYS A 103 1.81 -5.54 -2.70
CA CYS A 103 2.26 -6.31 -1.54
C CYS A 103 2.34 -5.40 -0.31
N LEU A 104 1.58 -5.73 0.74
CA LEU A 104 1.62 -4.99 2.02
C LEU A 104 2.27 -5.78 3.15
N ASP A 105 2.96 -6.86 2.83
CA ASP A 105 3.70 -7.62 3.82
C ASP A 105 4.90 -6.81 4.33
N VAL A 106 5.25 -7.02 5.59
CA VAL A 106 6.38 -6.31 6.24
C VAL A 106 7.73 -6.78 5.73
N ILE A 107 7.80 -7.92 5.03
CA ILE A 107 9.03 -8.48 4.45
C ILE A 107 8.67 -9.09 3.10
N ILE A 108 9.40 -8.74 2.04
CA ILE A 108 9.31 -9.45 0.75
C ILE A 108 10.35 -10.56 0.70
N ALA A 109 9.90 -11.79 0.44
CA ALA A 109 10.76 -12.96 0.28
C ALA A 109 11.62 -12.87 -0.99
N ASP A 110 12.81 -13.45 -0.96
CA ASP A 110 13.76 -13.37 -2.08
C ASP A 110 13.18 -13.98 -3.37
N GLU A 111 12.42 -15.07 -3.26
CA GLU A 111 11.73 -15.69 -4.40
C GLU A 111 10.72 -14.75 -5.09
N THR A 112 10.05 -13.89 -4.32
CA THR A 112 9.12 -12.89 -4.85
C THR A 112 9.90 -11.79 -5.58
N VAL A 113 11.07 -11.39 -5.06
CA VAL A 113 11.95 -10.43 -5.73
C VAL A 113 12.49 -11.00 -7.04
N GLU A 114 12.96 -12.24 -7.05
CA GLU A 114 13.46 -12.90 -8.26
C GLU A 114 12.38 -13.07 -9.33
N HIS A 115 11.13 -13.35 -8.94
CA HIS A 115 9.98 -13.33 -9.84
C HIS A 115 9.83 -11.96 -10.53
N PHE A 116 9.79 -10.87 -9.76
CA PHE A 116 9.57 -9.52 -10.32
C PHE A 116 10.77 -8.94 -11.06
N LYS A 117 11.98 -9.49 -10.89
CA LYS A 117 13.13 -9.17 -11.74
C LYS A 117 12.96 -9.69 -13.18
N THR A 118 12.16 -10.73 -13.38
CA THR A 118 11.97 -11.40 -14.68
C THR A 118 10.61 -11.14 -15.31
N HIS A 119 9.63 -10.70 -14.52
CA HIS A 119 8.26 -10.38 -14.94
C HIS A 119 7.98 -8.89 -14.73
N THR A 120 8.52 -8.08 -15.64
CA THR A 120 8.58 -6.61 -15.54
C THR A 120 7.50 -5.92 -16.40
N ASP A 121 6.56 -6.67 -16.93
CA ASP A 121 5.44 -6.18 -17.72
C ASP A 121 4.40 -5.44 -16.86
N GLN A 122 4.17 -5.93 -15.64
CA GLN A 122 3.18 -5.39 -14.70
C GLN A 122 3.75 -4.36 -13.71
N LYS A 123 2.89 -3.46 -13.24
CA LYS A 123 3.23 -2.53 -12.14
C LYS A 123 3.22 -3.26 -10.80
N LEU A 124 4.11 -2.86 -9.91
CA LEU A 124 4.23 -3.39 -8.55
C LEU A 124 4.35 -2.25 -7.55
N ILE A 125 3.44 -2.24 -6.57
CA ILE A 125 3.49 -1.37 -5.40
C ILE A 125 3.81 -2.24 -4.18
N VAL A 126 4.80 -1.81 -3.39
CA VAL A 126 5.17 -2.47 -2.14
C VAL A 126 5.37 -1.45 -1.04
N LEU A 127 5.25 -1.85 0.22
CA LEU A 127 5.68 -0.99 1.32
C LEU A 127 7.21 -0.79 1.25
N GLU A 128 7.67 0.44 1.33
CA GLU A 128 9.10 0.76 1.29
C GLU A 128 9.86 0.04 2.42
N ARG A 129 9.26 -0.02 3.62
CA ARG A 129 9.84 -0.70 4.79
C ARG A 129 10.00 -2.22 4.62
N ALA A 130 9.33 -2.82 3.63
CA ALA A 130 9.42 -4.26 3.38
C ALA A 130 10.71 -4.66 2.65
N LEU A 131 11.51 -3.66 2.27
CA LEU A 131 12.70 -3.80 1.45
C LEU A 131 13.94 -3.40 2.26
N ASN A 132 15.01 -4.14 2.05
CA ASN A 132 16.35 -3.64 2.33
C ASN A 132 16.93 -2.94 1.08
N THR A 133 18.11 -2.32 1.23
CA THR A 133 18.78 -1.59 0.14
C THR A 133 18.96 -2.44 -1.11
N THR A 134 19.37 -3.71 -0.96
CA THR A 134 19.58 -4.64 -2.09
C THR A 134 18.28 -4.95 -2.83
N LYS A 135 17.20 -5.29 -2.11
CA LYS A 135 15.90 -5.61 -2.71
C LYS A 135 15.30 -4.41 -3.42
N LYS A 136 15.37 -3.23 -2.79
CA LYS A 136 14.89 -1.97 -3.39
C LYS A 136 15.65 -1.66 -4.69
N TRP A 137 16.97 -1.79 -4.67
CA TRP A 137 17.79 -1.57 -5.86
C TRP A 137 17.47 -2.58 -6.96
N ASN A 138 17.39 -3.88 -6.64
CA ASN A 138 17.08 -4.94 -7.60
C ASN A 138 15.74 -4.71 -8.31
N LEU A 139 14.67 -4.41 -7.55
CA LEU A 139 13.35 -4.15 -8.10
C LEU A 139 13.32 -2.86 -8.92
N LYS A 140 13.93 -1.78 -8.42
CA LYS A 140 13.97 -0.51 -9.15
C LYS A 140 14.75 -0.62 -10.45
N HIS A 141 15.86 -1.33 -10.45
CA HIS A 141 16.69 -1.53 -11.64
C HIS A 141 15.97 -2.40 -12.68
N ALA A 142 15.30 -3.49 -12.27
CA ALA A 142 14.62 -4.39 -13.19
C ALA A 142 13.31 -3.81 -13.76
N MET A 143 12.51 -3.14 -12.93
CA MET A 143 11.15 -2.72 -13.28
C MET A 143 11.04 -1.22 -13.66
N GLY A 144 12.07 -0.42 -13.41
CA GLY A 144 12.09 1.01 -13.73
C GLY A 144 10.93 1.77 -13.09
N ASP A 145 10.10 2.40 -13.92
CA ASP A 145 8.94 3.21 -13.48
C ASP A 145 7.70 2.38 -13.13
N LYS A 146 7.73 1.08 -13.41
CA LYS A 146 6.64 0.16 -13.03
C LYS A 146 6.72 -0.27 -11.57
N PHE A 147 7.83 0.02 -10.90
CA PHE A 147 8.01 -0.27 -9.47
C PHE A 147 7.83 1.00 -8.63
N ASN A 148 6.95 0.90 -7.63
CA ASN A 148 6.68 1.93 -6.65
C ASN A 148 6.88 1.37 -5.23
N ALA A 149 7.88 1.88 -4.52
CA ALA A 149 8.03 1.66 -3.08
C ALA A 149 7.31 2.80 -2.37
N PHE A 150 6.24 2.46 -1.64
CA PHE A 150 5.29 3.38 -1.05
C PHE A 150 5.46 3.52 0.47
#